data_AF-A0A0P1APN3-F1
#
_entry.id   AF-A0A0P1APN3-F1
#
_cell.length_a   1.000
_cell.length_b   1.000
_cell.length_c   1.000
_cell.angle_alpha   90.00
_cell.angle_beta   90.00
_cell.angle_gamma   90.00
#
_symmetry.space_group_name_H-M   'P 1'
#
loop_
_entity.id
_entity.type
_entity.pdbx_description
1 polymer ?
#
loop_
_entity_poly.entity_id
_entity_poly.type
_entity_poly.pdbx_seq_one_letter_code
_entity_poly.pdbx_strand_id
1 'polypeptide(L)'
;MNSKQSSSRFLYFPLFVSVAIIACIKHDFAEAKTYHNKVVTTHQVSRALTTSHEERVGPFRTEAQQGWLTHLYRNILEMFAPTSLVKLENPTLSLKHAKYPEVIAGNLFEEYHVDTVLGNFFVSEPFTHWSGVITTAFKDKPEEGYRIVLKILEQHDSENLIKFIAETKTSMGSTTMIKGIERAMINECVQDMNINDKLVNLYEYEIIQELYRISRETFVVQLQTKLDKTPALRKQVDRAVAEAETLGGYTKSIAEDVQSIFAAETLIGDTERIDPDKLVLSASLPAWLAVLKEKGFEPMAVLTARLKDSSYKGVLALCRTNKLSFFVRSKLENFVSEDLFESENFRQWCIFMVIKTGEHYPEVQNALSSICKDQCYNDIGIAFQRVVFTYHKALDLNNEIYDSTRTLNRASTNTPEIFSVGATPGENPLPSPGDEHHVIH
;
A
#
# COMPACT_ATOMS: atom_id res chain seq x y z
N MET A 1 -74.55 21.30 -5.39
CA MET A 1 -73.24 22.00 -5.42
C MET A 1 -72.81 22.22 -3.98
N ASN A 2 -71.98 21.32 -3.43
CA ASN A 2 -71.30 21.51 -2.13
C ASN A 2 -69.80 21.34 -2.39
N SER A 3 -69.06 22.45 -2.37
CA SER A 3 -67.62 22.46 -2.61
C SER A 3 -66.90 21.81 -1.44
N LYS A 4 -66.20 20.70 -1.72
CA LYS A 4 -65.24 20.09 -0.80
C LYS A 4 -64.09 21.08 -0.57
N GLN A 5 -64.13 21.75 0.57
CA GLN A 5 -63.04 22.57 1.08
C GLN A 5 -61.91 21.63 1.54
N SER A 6 -61.08 21.22 0.58
CA SER A 6 -59.94 20.32 0.81
C SER A 6 -58.81 21.04 1.54
N SER A 7 -58.79 20.87 2.86
CA SER A 7 -57.61 20.67 3.71
C SER A 7 -56.24 21.11 3.14
N SER A 8 -55.95 22.41 3.13
CA SER A 8 -54.59 22.95 2.98
C SER A 8 -53.72 22.73 4.23
N ARG A 9 -54.32 22.33 5.35
CA ARG A 9 -53.64 22.20 6.65
C ARG A 9 -52.69 21.00 6.74
N PHE A 10 -52.85 19.99 5.86
CA PHE A 10 -51.98 18.81 5.85
C PHE A 10 -50.63 19.03 5.17
N LEU A 11 -50.50 20.04 4.30
CA LEU A 11 -49.23 20.34 3.61
C LEU A 11 -48.22 21.08 4.50
N TYR A 12 -48.68 21.79 5.53
CA TYR A 12 -47.79 22.50 6.44
C TYR A 12 -47.15 21.59 7.49
N PHE A 13 -47.74 20.44 7.78
CA PHE A 13 -47.21 19.50 8.76
C PHE A 13 -45.83 18.91 8.35
N PRO A 14 -45.64 18.37 7.12
CA PRO A 14 -44.32 17.90 6.72
C PRO A 14 -43.31 19.03 6.67
N LEU A 15 -43.68 20.23 6.20
CA LEU A 15 -42.79 21.39 6.17
C LEU A 15 -42.35 21.81 7.59
N PHE A 16 -43.28 21.80 8.55
CA PHE A 16 -43.00 22.11 9.95
C PHE A 16 -42.10 21.05 10.59
N VAL A 17 -42.33 19.77 10.31
CA VAL A 17 -41.48 18.67 10.77
C VAL A 17 -40.08 18.79 10.17
N SER A 18 -39.94 19.10 8.88
CA SER A 18 -38.63 19.33 8.23
C SER A 18 -37.89 20.51 8.86
N VAL A 19 -38.56 21.64 9.09
CA VAL A 19 -37.95 22.82 9.74
C VAL A 19 -37.56 22.51 11.19
N ALA A 20 -38.39 21.79 11.93
CA ALA A 20 -38.09 21.37 13.31
C ALA A 20 -36.87 20.43 13.35
N ILE A 21 -36.78 19.46 12.44
CA ILE A 21 -35.63 18.55 12.32
C ILE A 21 -34.36 19.35 11.99
N ILE A 22 -34.41 20.27 11.02
CA ILE A 22 -33.26 21.12 10.65
C ILE A 22 -32.83 22.02 11.82
N ALA A 23 -33.78 22.57 12.57
CA ALA A 23 -33.51 23.40 13.74
C ALA A 23 -32.83 22.60 14.86
N CYS A 24 -33.28 21.38 15.12
CA CYS A 24 -32.66 20.47 16.09
C CYS A 24 -31.23 20.08 15.66
N ILE A 25 -31.01 19.76 14.38
CA ILE A 25 -29.68 19.39 13.86
C ILE A 25 -28.69 20.57 13.98
N LYS A 26 -29.10 21.80 13.65
CA LYS A 26 -28.22 22.97 13.74
C LYS A 26 -27.79 23.31 15.17
N HIS A 27 -28.67 23.09 16.15
CA HIS A 27 -28.35 23.34 17.55
C HIS A 27 -27.24 22.41 18.05
N ASP A 28 -27.33 21.11 17.74
CA ASP A 28 -26.34 20.11 18.17
C ASP A 28 -24.97 20.31 17.51
N PHE A 29 -24.93 20.74 16.25
CA PHE A 29 -23.66 21.06 15.58
C PHE A 29 -22.97 22.29 16.18
N ALA A 30 -23.73 23.29 16.65
CA ALA A 30 -23.16 24.47 17.30
C ALA A 30 -22.55 24.13 18.66
N GLU A 31 -23.20 23.26 19.44
CA GLU A 31 -22.70 22.78 20.73
C GLU A 31 -21.50 21.84 20.58
N ALA A 32 -21.51 20.92 19.60
CA ALA A 32 -20.37 20.04 19.33
C ALA A 32 -19.11 20.82 18.90
N LYS A 33 -19.28 21.89 18.13
CA LYS A 33 -18.17 22.76 17.68
C LYS A 33 -17.59 23.61 18.81
N THR A 34 -18.44 24.05 19.75
CA THR A 34 -17.96 24.74 20.97
C THR A 34 -17.27 23.78 21.94
N TYR A 35 -17.74 22.54 22.06
CA TYR A 35 -17.10 21.53 22.90
C TYR A 35 -15.74 21.08 22.36
N HIS A 36 -15.61 20.85 21.05
CA HIS A 36 -14.35 20.43 20.45
C HIS A 36 -13.27 21.52 20.56
N ASN A 37 -13.64 22.79 20.36
CA ASN A 37 -12.72 23.91 20.59
C ASN A 37 -12.31 24.03 22.07
N LYS A 38 -13.21 23.77 23.02
CA LYS A 38 -12.89 23.83 24.46
C LYS A 38 -11.92 22.71 24.87
N VAL A 39 -12.14 21.48 24.40
CA VAL A 39 -11.29 20.31 24.69
C VAL A 39 -9.90 20.42 24.05
N VAL A 40 -9.80 20.95 22.82
CA VAL A 40 -8.50 21.19 22.16
C VAL A 40 -7.70 22.29 22.88
N THR A 41 -8.37 23.31 23.41
CA THR A 41 -7.71 24.37 24.20
C THR A 41 -7.26 23.86 25.59
N THR A 42 -8.05 23.00 26.24
CA THR A 42 -7.66 22.39 27.53
C THR A 42 -6.49 21.41 27.39
N HIS A 43 -6.44 20.61 26.32
CA HIS A 43 -5.32 19.69 26.10
C HIS A 43 -3.99 20.36 25.68
N GLN A 44 -4.03 21.59 25.15
CA GLN A 44 -2.80 22.36 24.89
C GLN A 44 -2.23 23.02 26.15
N VAL A 45 -3.06 23.35 27.14
CA VAL A 45 -2.59 23.94 28.42
C VAL A 45 -2.07 22.87 29.38
N SER A 46 -2.62 21.65 29.36
CA SER A 46 -2.21 20.57 30.26
C SER A 46 -0.89 19.86 29.90
N ARG A 47 -0.21 20.22 28.80
CA ARG A 47 1.11 19.67 28.45
C ARG A 47 2.31 20.43 29.04
N ALA A 48 2.08 21.47 29.84
CA ALA A 48 3.15 22.29 30.41
C ALA A 48 3.43 22.07 31.91
N LEU A 49 2.70 21.24 32.65
CA LEU A 49 3.01 20.93 34.05
C LEU A 49 2.73 19.47 34.40
N THR A 50 3.80 18.71 34.57
CA THR A 50 3.81 17.47 35.35
C THR A 50 4.02 17.79 36.83
N THR A 51 3.11 17.35 37.69
CA THR A 51 3.39 16.44 38.83
C THR A 51 2.09 16.01 39.54
N SER A 52 2.13 14.77 40.01
CA SER A 52 1.11 13.95 40.67
C SER A 52 -0.03 14.65 41.43
N HIS A 53 -1.26 14.31 41.06
CA HIS A 53 -2.30 13.97 42.04
C HIS A 53 -3.31 12.99 41.43
N GLU A 54 -3.53 11.87 42.11
CA GLU A 54 -4.50 10.85 41.75
C GLU A 54 -5.91 11.38 42.06
N GLU A 55 -6.57 12.00 41.08
CA GLU A 55 -7.93 12.49 41.20
C GLU A 55 -8.91 11.38 40.77
N ARG A 56 -9.72 10.93 41.72
CA ARG A 56 -10.72 9.88 41.57
C ARG A 56 -11.88 10.41 40.72
N VAL A 57 -11.76 10.30 39.40
CA VAL A 57 -12.81 10.66 38.44
C VAL A 57 -13.99 9.69 38.62
N GLY A 58 -15.11 10.19 39.14
CA GLY A 58 -16.38 9.47 39.18
C GLY A 58 -16.94 9.22 37.77
N PRO A 59 -17.86 8.25 37.60
CA PRO A 59 -18.35 7.86 36.28
C PRO A 59 -18.99 9.04 35.54
N PHE A 60 -18.40 9.40 34.40
CA PHE A 60 -18.89 10.45 33.51
C PHE A 60 -20.28 10.09 32.97
N ARG A 61 -21.24 11.01 33.16
CA ARG A 61 -22.67 10.86 32.83
C ARG A 61 -23.05 11.08 31.36
N THR A 62 -22.08 11.09 30.42
CA THR A 62 -22.33 11.51 29.03
C THR A 62 -22.73 10.39 28.07
N GLU A 63 -22.47 9.12 28.37
CA GLU A 63 -22.82 8.01 27.46
C GLU A 63 -24.33 7.72 27.40
N ALA A 64 -25.07 7.96 28.50
CA ALA A 64 -26.50 7.65 28.55
C ALA A 64 -27.38 8.61 27.72
N GLN A 65 -26.97 9.87 27.53
CA GLN A 65 -27.74 10.84 26.75
C GLN A 65 -27.46 10.79 25.23
N GLN A 66 -26.27 10.36 24.81
CA GLN A 66 -25.99 10.13 23.38
C GLN A 66 -26.75 8.93 22.81
N GLY A 67 -27.06 7.93 23.63
CA GLY A 67 -27.75 6.72 23.18
C GLY A 67 -29.15 6.99 22.62
N TRP A 68 -30.01 7.73 23.34
CA TRP A 68 -31.41 7.86 22.92
C TRP A 68 -31.60 8.77 21.69
N LEU A 69 -30.80 9.85 21.55
CA LEU A 69 -30.85 10.71 20.36
C LEU A 69 -30.32 10.00 19.11
N THR A 70 -29.25 9.22 19.24
CA THR A 70 -28.76 8.40 18.12
C THR A 70 -29.75 7.32 17.74
N HIS A 71 -30.43 6.69 18.71
CA HIS A 71 -31.54 5.77 18.44
C HIS A 71 -32.74 6.44 17.79
N LEU A 72 -33.16 7.64 18.24
CA LEU A 72 -34.27 8.38 17.64
C LEU A 72 -33.93 8.82 16.21
N TYR A 73 -32.74 9.38 16.01
CA TYR A 73 -32.26 9.80 14.69
C TYR A 73 -32.14 8.61 13.74
N ARG A 74 -31.65 7.46 14.23
CA ARG A 74 -31.63 6.20 13.46
C ARG A 74 -33.04 5.76 13.09
N ASN A 75 -33.99 5.75 14.02
CA ASN A 75 -35.37 5.34 13.73
C ASN A 75 -36.06 6.28 12.73
N ILE A 76 -35.83 7.59 12.85
CA ILE A 76 -36.34 8.59 11.91
C ILE A 76 -35.69 8.37 10.53
N LEU A 77 -34.37 8.22 10.46
CA LEU A 77 -33.67 7.94 9.22
C LEU A 77 -34.14 6.62 8.60
N GLU A 78 -34.32 5.55 9.36
CA GLU A 78 -34.84 4.28 8.86
C GLU A 78 -36.27 4.43 8.30
N MET A 79 -37.09 5.33 8.87
CA MET A 79 -38.44 5.63 8.40
C MET A 79 -38.44 6.47 7.11
N PHE A 80 -37.47 7.39 6.94
CA PHE A 80 -37.40 8.29 5.79
C PHE A 80 -36.43 7.84 4.68
N ALA A 81 -35.46 6.97 4.96
CA ALA A 81 -34.51 6.40 4.00
C ALA A 81 -35.17 5.74 2.78
N PRO A 82 -36.39 5.14 2.88
CA PRO A 82 -37.07 4.60 1.70
C PRO A 82 -37.60 5.68 0.74
N THR A 83 -37.77 6.92 1.19
CA THR A 83 -38.37 8.00 0.38
C THR A 83 -37.41 8.43 -0.74
N SER A 84 -37.97 8.71 -1.92
CA SER A 84 -37.20 9.14 -3.11
C SER A 84 -36.38 10.41 -2.86
N LEU A 85 -36.89 11.32 -2.02
CA LEU A 85 -36.21 12.57 -1.67
C LEU A 85 -34.88 12.34 -0.94
N VAL A 86 -34.85 11.44 0.05
CA VAL A 86 -33.61 11.14 0.78
C VAL A 86 -32.60 10.42 -0.11
N LYS A 87 -33.07 9.56 -1.02
CA LYS A 87 -32.21 8.88 -1.99
C LYS A 87 -31.50 9.86 -2.93
N LEU A 88 -32.21 10.89 -3.39
CA LEU A 88 -31.65 11.91 -4.27
C LEU A 88 -30.67 12.85 -3.55
N GLU A 89 -31.01 13.31 -2.34
CA GLU A 89 -30.19 14.29 -1.62
C GLU A 89 -28.99 13.66 -0.90
N ASN A 90 -29.09 12.41 -0.46
CA ASN A 90 -28.01 11.73 0.25
C ASN A 90 -27.99 10.22 -0.01
N PRO A 91 -27.57 9.80 -1.22
CA PRO A 91 -27.54 8.38 -1.60
C PRO A 91 -26.64 7.56 -0.66
N THR A 92 -25.55 8.16 -0.15
CA THR A 92 -24.65 7.58 0.84
C THR A 92 -25.36 7.15 2.13
N LEU A 93 -26.18 8.04 2.72
CA LEU A 93 -26.94 7.73 3.94
C LEU A 93 -27.99 6.64 3.68
N SER A 94 -28.65 6.68 2.52
CA SER A 94 -29.64 5.68 2.15
C SER A 94 -29.02 4.28 2.05
N LEU A 95 -27.83 4.18 1.45
CA LEU A 95 -27.09 2.93 1.28
C LEU A 95 -26.59 2.38 2.63
N LYS A 96 -26.04 3.25 3.50
CA LYS A 96 -25.48 2.86 4.80
C LYS A 96 -26.50 2.27 5.76
N HIS A 97 -27.76 2.68 5.66
CA HIS A 97 -28.85 2.27 6.57
C HIS A 97 -29.90 1.38 5.89
N ALA A 98 -29.68 0.99 4.63
CA ALA A 98 -30.58 0.11 3.92
C ALA A 98 -30.64 -1.28 4.57
N LYS A 99 -31.83 -1.86 4.65
CA LYS A 99 -31.97 -3.29 4.97
C LYS A 99 -31.34 -4.18 3.87
N TYR A 100 -31.39 -3.71 2.62
CA TYR A 100 -30.87 -4.41 1.44
C TYR A 100 -30.00 -3.43 0.62
N PRO A 101 -28.74 -3.20 1.04
CA PRO A 101 -27.87 -2.22 0.40
C PRO A 101 -27.56 -2.56 -1.06
N GLU A 102 -27.55 -3.84 -1.44
CA GLU A 102 -27.36 -4.29 -2.82
C GLU A 102 -28.48 -3.77 -3.75
N VAL A 103 -29.74 -3.79 -3.31
CA VAL A 103 -30.86 -3.29 -4.13
C VAL A 103 -30.75 -1.78 -4.35
N ILE A 104 -30.34 -1.03 -3.33
CA ILE A 104 -30.13 0.42 -3.47
C ILE A 104 -28.92 0.69 -4.38
N ALA A 105 -27.82 -0.05 -4.22
CA ALA A 105 -26.64 0.07 -5.06
C ALA A 105 -26.94 -0.18 -6.54
N GLY A 106 -27.76 -1.20 -6.85
CA GLY A 106 -28.22 -1.51 -8.20
C GLY A 106 -29.07 -0.40 -8.79
N ASN A 107 -30.04 0.13 -8.02
CA ASN A 107 -30.83 1.28 -8.50
C ASN A 107 -29.96 2.51 -8.79
N LEU A 108 -28.95 2.79 -7.94
CA LEU A 108 -28.01 3.88 -8.17
C LEU A 108 -27.08 3.62 -9.38
N PHE A 109 -26.81 2.35 -9.69
CA PHE A 109 -26.00 1.97 -10.85
C PHE A 109 -26.72 2.37 -12.16
N GLU A 110 -28.02 2.09 -12.24
CA GLU A 110 -28.89 2.52 -13.35
C GLU A 110 -29.13 4.04 -13.36
N GLU A 111 -29.37 4.65 -12.19
CA GLU A 111 -29.63 6.09 -12.06
C GLU A 111 -28.41 6.94 -12.48
N TYR A 112 -27.20 6.47 -12.19
CA TYR A 112 -25.96 7.09 -12.67
C TYR A 112 -25.55 6.63 -14.07
N HIS A 113 -26.38 5.85 -14.76
CA HIS A 113 -26.17 5.39 -16.14
C HIS A 113 -24.90 4.56 -16.34
N VAL A 114 -24.44 3.86 -15.31
CA VAL A 114 -23.26 2.99 -15.41
C VAL A 114 -23.55 1.76 -16.28
N ASP A 115 -24.81 1.29 -16.28
CA ASP A 115 -25.33 0.21 -17.10
C ASP A 115 -25.32 0.51 -18.61
N THR A 116 -25.30 1.79 -18.98
CA THR A 116 -25.28 2.23 -20.39
C THR A 116 -23.86 2.38 -20.96
N VAL A 117 -22.83 2.17 -20.15
CA VAL A 117 -21.43 2.33 -20.57
C VAL A 117 -20.99 1.11 -21.39
N LEU A 118 -20.85 1.29 -22.71
CA LEU A 118 -20.52 0.22 -23.67
C LEU A 118 -19.07 -0.31 -23.63
N GLY A 119 -18.24 0.21 -22.72
CA GLY A 119 -16.81 -0.12 -22.65
C GLY A 119 -16.35 -0.32 -21.22
N ASN A 120 -15.04 -0.17 -20.98
CA ASN A 120 -14.49 -0.31 -19.65
C ASN A 120 -15.09 0.74 -18.69
N PHE A 121 -16.09 0.33 -17.92
CA PHE A 121 -16.81 1.23 -17.02
C PHE A 121 -15.92 1.74 -15.89
N PHE A 122 -14.84 1.06 -15.50
CA PHE A 122 -13.95 1.50 -14.42
C PHE A 122 -13.25 2.84 -14.69
N VAL A 123 -13.13 3.25 -15.96
CA VAL A 123 -12.55 4.54 -16.35
C VAL A 123 -13.60 5.62 -16.61
N SER A 124 -14.88 5.27 -16.47
CA SER A 124 -15.99 6.19 -16.76
C SER A 124 -16.30 7.10 -15.56
N GLU A 125 -16.75 8.33 -15.85
CA GLU A 125 -17.25 9.26 -14.85
C GLU A 125 -18.50 8.70 -14.11
N PRO A 126 -19.50 8.11 -14.80
CA PRO A 126 -20.61 7.38 -14.17
C PRO A 126 -20.18 6.41 -13.07
N PHE A 127 -19.24 5.50 -13.39
CA PHE A 127 -18.75 4.52 -12.42
C PHE A 127 -18.01 5.18 -11.26
N THR A 128 -17.20 6.21 -11.54
CA THR A 128 -16.46 6.93 -10.51
C THR A 128 -17.41 7.57 -9.50
N HIS A 129 -18.51 8.16 -9.98
CA HIS A 129 -19.52 8.76 -9.11
C HIS A 129 -20.26 7.68 -8.29
N TRP A 130 -20.77 6.65 -8.97
CA TRP A 130 -21.48 5.53 -8.34
C TRP A 130 -20.64 4.81 -7.27
N SER A 131 -19.45 4.36 -7.64
CA SER A 131 -18.55 3.64 -6.75
C SER A 131 -18.03 4.53 -5.62
N GLY A 132 -17.94 5.85 -5.83
CA GLY A 132 -17.64 6.85 -4.81
C GLY A 132 -18.69 6.94 -3.71
N VAL A 133 -19.98 6.87 -4.07
CA VAL A 133 -21.10 6.81 -3.11
C VAL A 133 -20.97 5.56 -2.22
N ILE A 134 -20.73 4.39 -2.83
CA ILE A 134 -20.58 3.13 -2.09
C ILE A 134 -19.37 3.16 -1.17
N THR A 135 -18.22 3.63 -1.67
CA THR A 135 -17.00 3.76 -0.88
C THR A 135 -17.19 4.68 0.33
N THR A 136 -17.94 5.77 0.15
CA THR A 136 -18.24 6.72 1.23
C THR A 136 -19.19 6.10 2.25
N ALA A 137 -20.21 5.37 1.81
CA ALA A 137 -21.19 4.74 2.68
C ALA A 137 -20.57 3.64 3.56
N PHE A 138 -19.65 2.87 2.98
CA PHE A 138 -18.96 1.75 3.63
C PHE A 138 -17.51 2.05 4.02
N LYS A 139 -17.17 3.32 4.27
CA LYS A 139 -15.80 3.72 4.67
C LYS A 139 -15.26 2.94 5.88
N ASP A 140 -16.14 2.61 6.82
CA ASP A 140 -15.80 1.87 8.05
C ASP A 140 -15.66 0.35 7.81
N LYS A 141 -16.20 -0.16 6.69
CA LYS A 141 -16.23 -1.58 6.30
C LYS A 141 -15.99 -1.74 4.79
N PRO A 142 -14.80 -1.37 4.28
CA PRO A 142 -14.57 -1.27 2.84
C PRO A 142 -14.82 -2.58 2.08
N GLU A 143 -14.51 -3.73 2.69
CA GLU A 143 -14.73 -5.05 2.09
C GLU A 143 -16.22 -5.35 1.82
N GLU A 144 -17.14 -4.83 2.66
CA GLU A 144 -18.58 -4.95 2.42
C GLU A 144 -19.01 -4.13 1.19
N GLY A 145 -18.47 -2.91 1.06
CA GLY A 145 -18.69 -2.06 -0.11
C GLY A 145 -18.15 -2.68 -1.41
N TYR A 146 -16.95 -3.25 -1.38
CA TYR A 146 -16.37 -3.93 -2.56
C TYR A 146 -17.17 -5.15 -2.98
N ARG A 147 -17.67 -5.94 -2.02
CA ARG A 147 -18.57 -7.07 -2.30
C ARG A 147 -19.88 -6.63 -2.95
N ILE A 148 -20.46 -5.52 -2.48
CA ILE A 148 -21.67 -4.95 -3.11
C ILE A 148 -21.38 -4.52 -4.54
N VAL A 149 -20.27 -3.80 -4.76
CA VAL A 149 -19.85 -3.39 -6.11
C VAL A 149 -19.71 -4.62 -7.02
N LEU A 150 -18.96 -5.63 -6.58
CA LEU A 150 -18.76 -6.87 -7.34
C LEU A 150 -20.10 -7.50 -7.76
N LYS A 151 -21.02 -7.70 -6.82
CA LYS A 151 -22.33 -8.33 -7.11
C LYS A 151 -23.14 -7.58 -8.15
N ILE A 152 -23.13 -6.25 -8.10
CA ILE A 152 -23.82 -5.45 -9.10
C ILE A 152 -23.13 -5.60 -10.47
N LEU A 153 -21.80 -5.53 -10.51
CA LEU A 153 -21.06 -5.70 -11.76
C LEU A 153 -21.27 -7.09 -12.40
N GLU A 154 -21.30 -8.16 -11.60
CA GLU A 154 -21.55 -9.52 -12.09
C GLU A 154 -22.96 -9.69 -12.67
N GLN A 155 -23.96 -8.98 -12.13
CA GLN A 155 -25.33 -9.00 -12.64
C GLN A 155 -25.48 -8.32 -14.00
N HIS A 156 -24.64 -7.32 -14.28
CA HIS A 156 -24.73 -6.55 -15.53
C HIS A 156 -23.81 -7.07 -16.63
N ASP A 157 -22.56 -7.42 -16.32
CA ASP A 157 -21.58 -7.85 -17.33
C ASP A 157 -20.47 -8.73 -16.72
N SER A 158 -20.85 -9.93 -16.25
CA SER A 158 -19.89 -10.90 -15.70
C SER A 158 -18.83 -11.34 -16.71
N GLU A 159 -19.17 -11.46 -17.99
CA GLU A 159 -18.25 -11.89 -19.05
C GLU A 159 -17.12 -10.88 -19.26
N ASN A 160 -17.40 -9.57 -19.30
CA ASN A 160 -16.36 -8.56 -19.54
C ASN A 160 -15.73 -8.01 -18.25
N LEU A 161 -16.27 -8.29 -17.06
CA LEU A 161 -15.76 -7.76 -15.79
C LEU A 161 -14.24 -7.95 -15.64
N ILE A 162 -13.74 -9.18 -15.88
CA ILE A 162 -12.33 -9.50 -15.70
C ILE A 162 -11.46 -8.84 -16.75
N LYS A 163 -11.95 -8.80 -18.00
CA LYS A 163 -11.30 -8.10 -19.09
C LYS A 163 -11.14 -6.61 -18.76
N PHE A 164 -12.18 -5.98 -18.23
CA PHE A 164 -12.12 -4.58 -17.82
C PHE A 164 -11.18 -4.36 -16.63
N ILE A 165 -11.15 -5.26 -15.65
CA ILE A 165 -10.15 -5.22 -14.56
C ILE A 165 -8.72 -5.25 -15.13
N ALA A 166 -8.44 -6.16 -16.08
CA ALA A 166 -7.14 -6.28 -16.72
C ALA A 166 -6.74 -4.99 -17.44
N GLU A 167 -7.62 -4.48 -18.30
CA GLU A 167 -7.41 -3.26 -19.08
C GLU A 167 -7.17 -2.03 -18.19
N THR A 168 -7.93 -1.91 -17.09
CA THR A 168 -7.77 -0.82 -16.12
C THR A 168 -6.41 -0.89 -15.43
N LYS A 169 -5.96 -2.09 -15.03
CA LYS A 169 -4.65 -2.26 -14.39
C LYS A 169 -3.50 -1.92 -15.33
N THR A 170 -3.63 -2.25 -16.60
CA THR A 170 -2.60 -1.91 -17.60
C THR A 170 -2.58 -0.41 -17.91
N SER A 171 -3.74 0.25 -18.00
CA SER A 171 -3.83 1.66 -18.41
C SER A 171 -3.57 2.66 -17.28
N MET A 172 -4.13 2.42 -16.08
CA MET A 172 -4.08 3.37 -14.96
C MET A 172 -3.33 2.83 -13.73
N GLY A 173 -2.83 1.61 -13.81
CA GLY A 173 -2.37 0.88 -12.63
C GLY A 173 -3.52 0.37 -11.78
N SER A 174 -3.18 -0.34 -10.71
CA SER A 174 -4.16 -0.98 -9.83
C SER A 174 -4.67 0.01 -8.78
N THR A 175 -5.88 0.55 -9.00
CA THR A 175 -6.56 1.44 -8.04
C THR A 175 -7.04 0.67 -6.81
N THR A 176 -7.28 1.36 -5.70
CA THR A 176 -7.79 0.74 -4.46
C THR A 176 -9.12 0.02 -4.68
N MET A 177 -10.00 0.59 -5.52
CA MET A 177 -11.28 -0.02 -5.88
C MET A 177 -11.07 -1.36 -6.60
N ILE A 178 -10.21 -1.39 -7.63
CA ILE A 178 -9.93 -2.61 -8.38
C ILE A 178 -9.33 -3.69 -7.46
N LYS A 179 -8.36 -3.35 -6.61
CA LYS A 179 -7.79 -4.29 -5.63
C LYS A 179 -8.85 -4.82 -4.66
N GLY A 180 -9.80 -3.97 -4.27
CA GLY A 180 -10.91 -4.33 -3.41
C GLY A 180 -11.87 -5.31 -4.07
N ILE A 181 -12.20 -5.08 -5.34
CA ILE A 181 -13.04 -5.98 -6.15
C ILE A 181 -12.33 -7.32 -6.37
N GLU A 182 -11.04 -7.33 -6.74
CA GLU A 182 -10.25 -8.56 -6.86
C GLU A 182 -10.27 -9.39 -5.56
N ARG A 183 -10.11 -8.73 -4.40
CA ARG A 183 -10.26 -9.37 -3.09
C ARG A 183 -11.65 -9.96 -2.88
N ALA A 184 -12.69 -9.22 -3.22
CA ALA A 184 -14.07 -9.68 -3.10
C ALA A 184 -14.31 -10.92 -3.97
N MET A 185 -13.81 -10.94 -5.21
CA MET A 185 -13.95 -12.08 -6.14
C MET A 185 -13.31 -13.35 -5.57
N ILE A 186 -12.06 -13.26 -5.10
CA ILE A 186 -11.38 -14.40 -4.47
C ILE A 186 -12.15 -14.85 -3.22
N ASN A 187 -12.65 -13.90 -2.43
CA ASN A 187 -13.41 -14.21 -1.22
C ASN A 187 -14.73 -14.92 -1.51
N GLU A 188 -15.45 -14.57 -2.57
CA GLU A 188 -16.71 -15.23 -2.96
C GLU A 188 -16.42 -16.61 -3.56
N CYS A 189 -15.45 -16.74 -4.47
CA CYS A 189 -15.03 -18.03 -5.02
C CYS A 189 -14.64 -19.04 -3.92
N VAL A 190 -13.91 -18.61 -2.88
CA VAL A 190 -13.53 -19.48 -1.76
C VAL A 190 -14.70 -19.75 -0.80
N GLN A 191 -15.67 -18.83 -0.68
CA GLN A 191 -16.86 -19.04 0.16
C GLN A 191 -17.85 -20.02 -0.46
N ASP A 192 -17.98 -19.98 -1.79
CA ASP A 192 -18.89 -20.86 -2.54
C ASP A 192 -18.37 -22.29 -2.59
N MET A 193 -17.07 -22.51 -2.35
CA MET A 193 -16.53 -23.85 -2.12
C MET A 193 -17.16 -24.47 -0.87
N ASN A 194 -17.85 -25.59 -1.06
CA ASN A 194 -18.17 -26.48 0.04
C ASN A 194 -16.85 -26.98 0.66
N ILE A 195 -16.83 -27.20 1.97
CA ILE A 195 -15.68 -27.81 2.65
C ILE A 195 -15.30 -29.19 2.07
N ASN A 196 -16.29 -29.85 1.44
CA ASN A 196 -16.13 -31.12 0.76
C ASN A 196 -15.68 -30.99 -0.70
N ASP A 197 -15.74 -29.80 -1.29
CA ASP A 197 -15.26 -29.57 -2.64
C ASP A 197 -13.75 -29.64 -2.66
N LYS A 198 -13.21 -30.16 -3.76
CA LYS A 198 -11.77 -30.25 -3.95
C LYS A 198 -11.20 -28.87 -4.24
N LEU A 199 -10.15 -28.48 -3.54
CA LEU A 199 -9.44 -27.23 -3.79
C LEU A 199 -8.96 -27.08 -5.25
N VAL A 200 -8.68 -28.18 -5.97
CA VAL A 200 -8.32 -28.12 -7.39
C VAL A 200 -9.44 -27.52 -8.26
N ASN A 201 -10.72 -27.74 -7.90
CA ASN A 201 -11.85 -27.17 -8.63
C ASN A 201 -11.82 -25.63 -8.58
N LEU A 202 -11.29 -25.05 -7.50
CA LEU A 202 -11.10 -23.59 -7.41
C LEU A 202 -10.14 -23.09 -8.49
N TYR A 203 -9.06 -23.85 -8.73
CA TYR A 203 -8.01 -23.50 -9.68
C TYR A 203 -8.43 -23.73 -11.13
N GLU A 204 -9.52 -24.45 -11.36
CA GLU A 204 -10.13 -24.65 -12.68
C GLU A 204 -11.08 -23.52 -13.07
N TYR A 205 -11.59 -22.71 -12.13
CA TYR A 205 -12.46 -21.59 -12.48
C TYR A 205 -11.72 -20.60 -13.39
N GLU A 206 -12.31 -20.34 -14.56
CA GLU A 206 -11.78 -19.40 -15.55
C GLU A 206 -11.49 -18.04 -14.92
N ILE A 207 -12.39 -17.57 -14.06
CA ILE A 207 -12.23 -16.32 -13.32
C ILE A 207 -10.96 -16.31 -12.48
N ILE A 208 -10.68 -17.41 -11.79
CA ILE A 208 -9.49 -17.56 -10.93
C ILE A 208 -8.21 -17.59 -11.78
N GLN A 209 -8.22 -18.31 -12.90
CA GLN A 209 -7.07 -18.36 -13.80
C GLN A 209 -6.76 -17.00 -14.42
N GLU A 210 -7.79 -16.23 -14.78
CA GLU A 210 -7.63 -14.90 -15.34
C GLU A 210 -7.13 -13.89 -14.29
N LEU A 211 -7.68 -13.91 -13.07
CA LEU A 211 -7.15 -13.11 -11.96
C LEU A 211 -5.69 -13.44 -11.65
N TYR A 212 -5.33 -14.72 -11.69
CA TYR A 212 -3.95 -15.18 -11.55
C TYR A 212 -3.05 -14.65 -12.67
N ARG A 213 -3.53 -14.65 -13.92
CA ARG A 213 -2.79 -14.14 -15.08
C ARG A 213 -2.53 -12.63 -14.97
N ILE A 214 -3.53 -11.86 -14.55
CA ILE A 214 -3.46 -10.41 -14.44
C ILE A 214 -2.62 -9.99 -13.21
N SER A 215 -2.68 -10.78 -12.13
CA SER A 215 -2.18 -10.35 -10.83
C SER A 215 -1.62 -11.47 -9.94
N ARG A 216 -0.80 -12.35 -10.51
CA ARG A 216 -0.18 -13.52 -9.85
C ARG A 216 0.17 -13.29 -8.38
N GLU A 217 1.07 -12.36 -8.06
CA GLU A 217 1.54 -12.13 -6.69
C GLU A 217 0.40 -11.79 -5.73
N THR A 218 -0.43 -10.79 -6.07
CA THR A 218 -1.58 -10.37 -5.27
C THR A 218 -2.59 -11.51 -5.08
N PHE A 219 -2.86 -12.26 -6.15
CA PHE A 219 -3.81 -13.37 -6.14
C PHE A 219 -3.36 -14.46 -5.17
N VAL A 220 -2.12 -14.94 -5.31
CA VAL A 220 -1.63 -16.08 -4.51
C VAL A 220 -1.58 -15.69 -3.02
N VAL A 221 -1.15 -14.47 -2.70
CA VAL A 221 -1.14 -13.94 -1.32
C VAL A 221 -2.56 -13.89 -0.73
N GLN A 222 -3.54 -13.36 -1.47
CA GLN A 222 -4.91 -13.27 -0.99
C GLN A 222 -5.56 -14.64 -0.80
N LEU A 223 -5.34 -15.55 -1.77
CA LEU A 223 -5.80 -16.92 -1.69
C LEU A 223 -5.19 -17.63 -0.48
N GLN A 224 -3.89 -17.48 -0.25
CA GLN A 224 -3.20 -18.05 0.90
C GLN A 224 -3.77 -17.50 2.22
N THR A 225 -3.89 -16.18 2.37
CA THR A 225 -4.49 -15.55 3.57
C THR A 225 -5.90 -16.07 3.85
N LYS A 226 -6.66 -16.41 2.80
CA LYS A 226 -8.01 -17.00 2.94
C LYS A 226 -7.96 -18.48 3.34
N LEU A 227 -7.07 -19.25 2.73
CA LEU A 227 -6.83 -20.66 3.07
C LEU A 227 -6.31 -20.81 4.51
N ASP A 228 -5.50 -19.88 5.00
CA ASP A 228 -5.06 -19.85 6.40
C ASP A 228 -6.19 -19.67 7.41
N LYS A 229 -7.21 -18.88 7.04
CA LYS A 229 -8.43 -18.71 7.82
C LYS A 229 -9.37 -19.93 7.73
N THR A 230 -9.07 -20.89 6.85
CA THR A 230 -9.91 -22.07 6.58
C THR A 230 -9.09 -23.36 6.70
N PRO A 231 -8.80 -23.84 7.93
CA PRO A 231 -7.87 -24.97 8.16
C PRO A 231 -8.22 -26.25 7.40
N ALA A 232 -9.51 -26.48 7.12
CA ALA A 232 -9.95 -27.64 6.34
C ALA A 232 -9.48 -27.58 4.88
N LEU A 233 -9.55 -26.40 4.23
CA LEU A 233 -9.05 -26.20 2.86
C LEU A 233 -7.52 -26.20 2.84
N ARG A 234 -6.86 -25.62 3.86
CA ARG A 234 -5.39 -25.65 3.97
C ARG A 234 -4.83 -27.07 3.95
N LYS A 235 -5.48 -28.03 4.62
CA LYS A 235 -5.07 -29.45 4.61
C LYS A 235 -5.19 -30.12 3.23
N GLN A 236 -5.90 -29.51 2.29
CA GLN A 236 -6.06 -30.04 0.94
C GLN A 236 -4.97 -29.58 -0.03
N VAL A 237 -4.12 -28.61 0.32
CA VAL A 237 -3.15 -27.99 -0.60
C VAL A 237 -2.23 -29.03 -1.25
N ASP A 238 -1.60 -29.92 -0.49
CA ASP A 238 -0.70 -30.93 -1.06
C ASP A 238 -1.43 -31.90 -2.00
N ARG A 239 -2.69 -32.24 -1.70
CA ARG A 239 -3.53 -33.05 -2.58
C ARG A 239 -3.86 -32.29 -3.86
N ALA A 240 -4.23 -31.02 -3.74
CA ALA A 240 -4.59 -30.17 -4.87
C ALA A 240 -3.42 -29.98 -5.83
N VAL A 241 -2.17 -29.92 -5.34
CA VAL A 241 -0.97 -29.88 -6.18
C VAL A 241 -0.82 -31.17 -6.98
N ALA A 242 -0.93 -32.32 -6.33
CA ALA A 242 -0.83 -33.62 -7.01
C ALA A 242 -1.93 -33.79 -8.07
N GLU A 243 -3.14 -33.32 -7.81
CA GLU A 243 -4.25 -33.31 -8.77
C GLU A 243 -3.99 -32.32 -9.92
N ALA A 244 -3.55 -31.10 -9.60
CA ALA A 244 -3.26 -30.04 -10.58
C ALA A 244 -2.12 -30.41 -11.55
N GLU A 245 -1.17 -31.25 -11.12
CA GLU A 245 -0.10 -31.78 -11.98
C GLU A 245 -0.68 -32.52 -13.20
N THR A 246 -1.80 -33.21 -13.03
CA THR A 246 -2.45 -33.96 -14.12
C THR A 246 -3.22 -33.07 -15.08
N LEU A 247 -3.66 -31.89 -14.63
CA LEU A 247 -4.41 -30.92 -15.42
C LEU A 247 -3.50 -29.97 -16.20
N GLY A 248 -2.34 -29.63 -15.65
CA GLY A 248 -1.37 -28.73 -16.26
C GLY A 248 -1.82 -27.26 -16.28
N GLY A 249 -1.23 -26.47 -17.19
CA GLY A 249 -1.63 -25.08 -17.45
C GLY A 249 -1.56 -24.14 -16.23
N TYR A 250 -2.56 -23.25 -16.13
CA TYR A 250 -2.69 -22.32 -15.02
C TYR A 250 -3.05 -23.01 -13.71
N THR A 251 -3.85 -24.08 -13.75
CA THR A 251 -4.22 -24.85 -12.57
C THR A 251 -2.99 -25.39 -11.84
N LYS A 252 -2.06 -26.02 -12.58
CA LYS A 252 -0.76 -26.44 -12.04
C LYS A 252 0.02 -25.27 -11.45
N SER A 253 0.14 -24.18 -12.20
CA SER A 253 0.93 -23.01 -11.80
C SER A 253 0.39 -22.36 -10.50
N ILE A 254 -0.93 -22.25 -10.37
CA ILE A 254 -1.60 -21.75 -9.17
C ILE A 254 -1.32 -22.67 -7.98
N ALA A 255 -1.49 -23.99 -8.16
CA ALA A 255 -1.29 -24.95 -7.08
C ALA A 255 0.17 -24.95 -6.58
N GLU A 256 1.14 -24.95 -7.50
CA GLU A 256 2.56 -24.86 -7.18
C GLU A 256 2.89 -23.59 -6.40
N ASP A 257 2.38 -22.44 -6.81
CA ASP A 257 2.62 -21.17 -6.12
C ASP A 257 2.02 -21.15 -4.71
N VAL A 258 0.77 -21.58 -4.58
CA VAL A 258 0.07 -21.65 -3.29
C VAL A 258 0.83 -22.58 -2.34
N GLN A 259 1.20 -23.78 -2.80
CA GLN A 259 1.99 -24.72 -1.99
C GLN A 259 3.34 -24.12 -1.61
N SER A 260 4.01 -23.48 -2.56
CA SER A 260 5.34 -22.94 -2.33
C SER A 260 5.31 -21.80 -1.31
N ILE A 261 4.24 -21.00 -1.24
CA ILE A 261 4.03 -20.06 -0.13
C ILE A 261 3.84 -20.79 1.21
N PHE A 262 2.97 -21.80 1.26
CA PHE A 262 2.73 -22.53 2.51
C PHE A 262 3.98 -23.25 3.02
N ALA A 263 4.76 -23.85 2.11
CA ALA A 263 6.06 -24.41 2.43
C ALA A 263 6.97 -23.33 3.02
N ALA A 264 6.98 -22.14 2.44
CA ALA A 264 7.77 -21.02 2.94
C ALA A 264 7.28 -20.48 4.31
N GLU A 265 6.00 -20.62 4.67
CA GLU A 265 5.50 -20.34 6.01
C GLU A 265 5.90 -21.38 7.06
N THR A 266 5.82 -22.67 6.73
CA THR A 266 6.33 -23.73 7.62
C THR A 266 7.80 -23.51 7.92
N LEU A 267 8.56 -23.03 6.92
CA LEU A 267 9.93 -22.62 7.08
C LEU A 267 10.10 -21.32 7.91
N ILE A 268 9.05 -20.51 8.14
CA ILE A 268 9.10 -19.38 9.10
C ILE A 268 8.97 -19.88 10.54
N GLY A 269 8.13 -20.90 10.77
CA GLY A 269 7.87 -21.45 12.10
C GLY A 269 8.97 -22.36 12.64
N ASP A 270 9.61 -23.14 11.76
CA ASP A 270 10.76 -23.95 12.14
C ASP A 270 12.03 -23.09 12.16
N THR A 271 12.68 -23.06 13.32
CA THR A 271 14.05 -22.51 13.49
C THR A 271 15.11 -23.37 12.79
N GLU A 272 14.71 -24.49 12.19
CA GLU A 272 15.61 -25.35 11.44
C GLU A 272 16.04 -24.67 10.14
N ARG A 273 17.36 -24.70 9.96
CA ARG A 273 18.13 -24.07 8.89
C ARG A 273 17.57 -24.47 7.52
N ILE A 274 16.89 -23.53 6.87
CA ILE A 274 16.34 -23.72 5.53
C ILE A 274 17.50 -23.91 4.58
N ASP A 275 17.42 -24.94 3.74
CA ASP A 275 18.33 -25.09 2.60
C ASP A 275 18.14 -23.86 1.69
N PRO A 276 19.13 -22.94 1.67
CA PRO A 276 19.02 -21.68 0.98
C PRO A 276 18.70 -21.90 -0.48
N ASP A 277 19.30 -22.93 -1.08
CA ASP A 277 19.15 -23.26 -2.49
C ASP A 277 17.70 -23.64 -2.82
N LYS A 278 16.93 -24.22 -1.88
CA LYS A 278 15.50 -24.56 -2.10
C LYS A 278 14.57 -23.35 -1.98
N LEU A 279 14.78 -22.49 -0.98
CA LEU A 279 13.98 -21.27 -0.79
C LEU A 279 14.13 -20.34 -2.00
N VAL A 280 15.35 -20.29 -2.50
CA VAL A 280 15.84 -19.39 -3.52
C VAL A 280 15.45 -19.81 -4.94
N LEU A 281 15.48 -21.10 -5.24
CA LEU A 281 15.09 -21.63 -6.56
C LEU A 281 13.57 -21.77 -6.72
N SER A 282 12.82 -21.62 -5.64
CA SER A 282 11.35 -21.70 -5.66
C SER A 282 10.75 -20.52 -6.43
N ALA A 283 9.77 -20.80 -7.28
CA ALA A 283 8.96 -19.75 -7.92
C ALA A 283 8.21 -18.87 -6.89
N SER A 284 8.16 -19.30 -5.62
CA SER A 284 7.52 -18.59 -4.52
C SER A 284 8.33 -17.49 -3.85
N LEU A 285 9.61 -17.29 -4.14
CA LEU A 285 10.37 -16.28 -3.38
C LEU A 285 9.70 -14.89 -3.42
N PRO A 286 9.21 -14.36 -4.56
CA PRO A 286 8.47 -13.10 -4.59
C PRO A 286 7.20 -13.13 -3.72
N ALA A 287 6.45 -14.24 -3.78
CA ALA A 287 5.23 -14.41 -3.03
C ALA A 287 5.48 -14.50 -1.51
N TRP A 288 6.54 -15.22 -1.11
CA TRP A 288 6.99 -15.28 0.28
C TRP A 288 7.41 -13.90 0.82
N LEU A 289 8.15 -13.12 0.02
CA LEU A 289 8.50 -11.74 0.40
C LEU A 289 7.27 -10.85 0.56
N ALA A 290 6.24 -11.04 -0.29
CA ALA A 290 4.98 -10.32 -0.17
C ALA A 290 4.22 -10.69 1.12
N VAL A 291 4.19 -11.97 1.48
CA VAL A 291 3.58 -12.45 2.74
C VAL A 291 4.27 -11.88 3.96
N LEU A 292 5.61 -11.85 3.98
CA LEU A 292 6.37 -11.22 5.06
C LEU A 292 6.00 -9.74 5.22
N LYS A 293 5.88 -9.02 4.10
CA LYS A 293 5.48 -7.62 4.10
C LYS A 293 4.07 -7.41 4.65
N GLU A 294 3.12 -8.25 4.26
CA GLU A 294 1.73 -8.19 4.76
C GLU A 294 1.66 -8.45 6.27
N LYS A 295 2.50 -9.36 6.77
CA LYS A 295 2.62 -9.64 8.21
C LYS A 295 3.42 -8.58 8.99
N GLY A 296 3.87 -7.50 8.33
CA GLY A 296 4.59 -6.40 8.96
C GLY A 296 6.09 -6.65 9.20
N PHE A 297 6.66 -7.71 8.61
CA PHE A 297 8.10 -7.94 8.63
C PHE A 297 8.80 -7.13 7.53
N GLU A 298 10.08 -6.81 7.73
CA GLU A 298 10.94 -6.28 6.67
C GLU A 298 11.47 -7.47 5.85
N PRO A 299 10.95 -7.71 4.62
CA PRO A 299 11.18 -8.97 3.92
C PRO A 299 12.65 -9.21 3.62
N MET A 300 13.40 -8.15 3.32
CA MET A 300 14.82 -8.29 3.02
C MET A 300 15.62 -8.66 4.25
N ALA A 301 15.38 -8.09 5.43
CA ALA A 301 16.06 -8.43 6.67
C ALA A 301 15.84 -9.89 7.05
N VAL A 302 14.61 -10.41 6.89
CA VAL A 302 14.32 -11.82 7.15
C VAL A 302 15.03 -12.71 6.13
N LEU A 303 15.01 -12.34 4.84
CA LEU A 303 15.72 -13.08 3.80
C LEU A 303 17.23 -13.08 4.05
N THR A 304 17.83 -11.93 4.31
CA THR A 304 19.27 -11.78 4.52
C THR A 304 19.75 -12.48 5.78
N ALA A 305 19.01 -12.39 6.89
CA ALA A 305 19.31 -13.12 8.12
C ALA A 305 19.34 -14.64 7.88
N ARG A 306 18.42 -15.16 7.06
CA ARG A 306 18.39 -16.58 6.68
C ARG A 306 19.50 -16.96 5.72
N LEU A 307 19.86 -16.03 4.82
CA LEU A 307 20.95 -16.25 3.87
C LEU A 307 22.33 -16.12 4.49
N LYS A 308 22.47 -15.51 5.67
CA LYS A 308 23.76 -15.33 6.36
C LYS A 308 24.48 -16.65 6.66
N ASP A 309 23.71 -17.70 6.92
CA ASP A 309 24.23 -19.05 7.19
C ASP A 309 24.48 -19.88 5.92
N SER A 310 24.23 -19.29 4.75
CA SER A 310 24.31 -19.91 3.43
C SER A 310 25.66 -19.64 2.78
N SER A 311 26.08 -20.46 1.82
CA SER A 311 27.23 -20.09 1.01
C SER A 311 26.86 -18.88 0.13
N TYR A 312 27.67 -17.81 0.15
CA TYR A 312 27.50 -16.65 -0.74
C TYR A 312 27.43 -17.05 -2.23
N LYS A 313 28.05 -18.19 -2.58
CA LYS A 313 28.01 -18.77 -3.91
C LYS A 313 26.58 -19.11 -4.35
N GLY A 314 25.75 -19.66 -3.46
CA GLY A 314 24.34 -19.95 -3.75
C GLY A 314 23.52 -18.68 -3.98
N VAL A 315 23.72 -17.66 -3.13
CA VAL A 315 23.04 -16.36 -3.25
C VAL A 315 23.41 -15.63 -4.53
N LEU A 316 24.70 -15.62 -4.91
CA LEU A 316 25.14 -15.00 -6.17
C LEU A 316 24.68 -15.78 -7.40
N ALA A 317 24.68 -17.12 -7.35
CA ALA A 317 24.15 -17.94 -8.43
C ALA A 317 22.65 -17.64 -8.67
N LEU A 318 21.90 -17.37 -7.61
CA LEU A 318 20.51 -16.93 -7.71
C LEU A 318 20.35 -15.57 -8.36
N CYS A 319 21.14 -14.57 -7.95
CA CYS A 319 21.05 -13.23 -8.53
C CYS A 319 21.27 -13.24 -10.05
N ARG A 320 21.99 -14.24 -10.56
CA ARG A 320 22.19 -14.46 -12.00
C ARG A 320 20.99 -15.07 -12.70
N THR A 321 20.05 -15.68 -11.98
CA THR A 321 18.83 -16.20 -12.59
C THR A 321 17.91 -15.04 -12.97
N ASN A 322 17.27 -15.13 -14.14
CA ASN A 322 16.24 -14.18 -14.55
C ASN A 322 14.89 -14.38 -13.84
N LYS A 323 14.87 -15.18 -12.76
CA LYS A 323 13.66 -15.46 -11.98
C LYS A 323 13.39 -14.42 -10.89
N LEU A 324 14.41 -13.68 -10.46
CA LEU A 324 14.25 -12.58 -9.50
C LEU A 324 13.93 -11.27 -10.19
N SER A 325 13.04 -10.48 -9.56
CA SER A 325 12.85 -9.09 -9.93
C SER A 325 14.16 -8.31 -9.74
N PHE A 326 14.36 -7.28 -10.56
CA PHE A 326 15.56 -6.43 -10.50
C PHE A 326 15.78 -5.86 -9.10
N PHE A 327 14.70 -5.47 -8.41
CA PHE A 327 14.77 -4.92 -7.06
C PHE A 327 15.29 -5.94 -6.03
N VAL A 328 14.74 -7.16 -6.01
CA VAL A 328 15.17 -8.22 -5.09
C VAL A 328 16.61 -8.63 -5.38
N ARG A 329 16.95 -8.76 -6.67
CA ARG A 329 18.31 -9.06 -7.12
C ARG A 329 19.31 -8.01 -6.64
N SER A 330 19.05 -6.74 -6.89
CA SER A 330 19.93 -5.64 -6.48
C SER A 330 20.09 -5.57 -4.96
N LYS A 331 19.02 -5.80 -4.20
CA LYS A 331 19.08 -5.84 -2.73
C LYS A 331 19.91 -7.02 -2.22
N LEU A 332 19.78 -8.20 -2.83
CA LEU A 332 20.59 -9.37 -2.49
C LEU A 332 22.06 -9.19 -2.87
N GLU A 333 22.36 -8.62 -4.04
CA GLU A 333 23.73 -8.30 -4.46
C GLU A 333 24.39 -7.29 -3.51
N ASN A 334 23.64 -6.27 -3.08
CA ASN A 334 24.12 -5.32 -2.08
C ASN A 334 24.36 -5.99 -0.73
N PHE A 335 23.44 -6.85 -0.27
CA PHE A 335 23.63 -7.60 0.98
C PHE A 335 24.87 -8.47 0.94
N VAL A 336 25.06 -9.26 -0.12
CA VAL A 336 26.26 -10.09 -0.28
C VAL A 336 27.52 -9.23 -0.30
N SER A 337 27.47 -8.08 -0.96
CA SER A 337 28.58 -7.13 -0.98
C SER A 337 28.88 -6.60 0.42
N GLU A 338 27.88 -6.09 1.14
CA GLU A 338 28.01 -5.54 2.49
C GLU A 338 28.55 -6.57 3.49
N ASP A 339 27.98 -7.79 3.53
CA ASP A 339 28.40 -8.85 4.44
C ASP A 339 29.81 -9.38 4.08
N LEU A 340 30.17 -9.44 2.79
CA LEU A 340 31.55 -9.69 2.36
C LEU A 340 32.49 -8.55 2.79
N PHE A 341 32.08 -7.29 2.70
CA PHE A 341 32.88 -6.16 3.15
C PHE A 341 33.06 -6.12 4.67
N GLU A 342 32.11 -6.64 5.44
CA GLU A 342 32.20 -6.73 6.90
C GLU A 342 32.97 -7.97 7.38
N SER A 343 33.04 -9.02 6.55
CA SER A 343 33.86 -10.21 6.80
C SER A 343 35.33 -9.83 7.05
N GLU A 344 35.82 -10.15 8.25
CA GLU A 344 37.19 -9.88 8.65
C GLU A 344 38.21 -10.58 7.73
N ASN A 345 37.88 -11.78 7.24
CA ASN A 345 38.71 -12.49 6.28
C ASN A 345 38.82 -11.76 4.93
N PHE A 346 37.74 -11.14 4.45
CA PHE A 346 37.77 -10.38 3.19
C PHE A 346 38.45 -9.04 3.38
N ARG A 347 38.25 -8.35 4.52
CA ARG A 347 39.02 -7.14 4.87
C ARG A 347 40.50 -7.45 4.95
N GLN A 348 40.88 -8.51 5.66
CA GLN A 348 42.27 -8.96 5.77
C GLN A 348 42.84 -9.36 4.40
N TRP A 349 42.06 -10.00 3.54
CA TRP A 349 42.48 -10.33 2.17
C TRP A 349 42.66 -9.07 1.30
N CYS A 350 41.74 -8.11 1.36
CA CYS A 350 41.85 -6.82 0.66
C CYS A 350 43.07 -6.02 1.16
N ILE A 351 43.27 -5.96 2.48
CA ILE A 351 44.44 -5.32 3.12
C ILE A 351 45.71 -6.05 2.70
N PHE A 352 45.74 -7.38 2.73
CA PHE A 352 46.88 -8.17 2.28
C PHE A 352 47.20 -7.94 0.81
N MET A 353 46.19 -7.84 -0.06
CA MET A 353 46.36 -7.52 -1.48
C MET A 353 46.93 -6.11 -1.66
N VAL A 354 46.37 -5.10 -1.00
CA VAL A 354 46.87 -3.71 -1.05
C VAL A 354 48.31 -3.60 -0.53
N ILE A 355 48.64 -4.30 0.57
CA ILE A 355 49.99 -4.34 1.14
C ILE A 355 50.96 -5.08 0.21
N LYS A 356 50.52 -6.20 -0.39
CA LYS A 356 51.38 -7.05 -1.23
C LYS A 356 51.63 -6.45 -2.61
N THR A 357 50.67 -5.72 -3.17
CA THR A 357 50.76 -5.13 -4.52
C THR A 357 51.08 -3.65 -4.50
N GLY A 358 51.78 -3.19 -3.46
CA GLY A 358 52.12 -1.78 -3.22
C GLY A 358 52.33 -1.01 -4.52
N GLU A 359 51.36 -0.13 -4.82
CA GLU A 359 51.31 0.75 -5.98
C GLU A 359 51.60 0.09 -7.34
N HIS A 360 50.65 -0.61 -7.97
CA HIS A 360 50.46 -0.57 -9.44
C HIS A 360 49.11 -1.20 -9.84
N TYR A 361 48.15 -0.33 -10.20
CA TYR A 361 46.79 -0.64 -10.65
C TYR A 361 46.69 -1.71 -11.78
N PRO A 362 47.59 -1.75 -12.79
CA PRO A 362 47.49 -2.72 -13.89
C PRO A 362 47.82 -4.16 -13.48
N GLU A 363 48.67 -4.35 -12.47
CA GLU A 363 49.12 -5.68 -12.04
C GLU A 363 48.09 -6.35 -11.13
N VAL A 364 47.38 -5.57 -10.30
CA VAL A 364 46.18 -6.02 -9.58
C VAL A 364 45.08 -6.41 -10.57
N GLN A 365 44.90 -5.62 -11.63
CA GLN A 365 43.91 -5.89 -12.68
C GLN A 365 44.23 -7.17 -13.48
N ASN A 366 45.49 -7.43 -13.78
CA ASN A 366 45.96 -8.65 -14.45
C ASN A 366 46.00 -9.87 -13.52
N ALA A 367 46.35 -9.70 -12.24
CA ALA A 367 46.29 -10.76 -11.24
C ALA A 367 44.84 -11.19 -10.98
N LEU A 368 43.92 -10.23 -10.85
CA LEU A 368 42.48 -10.49 -10.78
C LEU A 368 42.01 -11.18 -12.06
N SER A 369 42.32 -10.68 -13.26
CA SER A 369 41.87 -11.35 -14.51
C SER A 369 42.44 -12.77 -14.70
N SER A 370 43.64 -13.07 -14.19
CA SER A 370 44.26 -14.39 -14.31
C SER A 370 43.78 -15.42 -13.27
N ILE A 371 43.39 -14.96 -12.07
CA ILE A 371 42.86 -15.80 -10.98
C ILE A 371 41.34 -15.97 -11.14
N CYS A 372 40.65 -14.98 -11.71
CA CYS A 372 39.21 -14.98 -11.95
C CYS A 372 38.79 -15.66 -13.26
N LYS A 373 39.46 -16.76 -13.64
CA LYS A 373 39.09 -17.53 -14.85
C LYS A 373 37.71 -18.17 -14.76
N ASP A 374 37.20 -18.36 -13.54
CA ASP A 374 35.79 -18.63 -13.31
C ASP A 374 34.99 -17.33 -13.25
N GLN A 375 33.96 -17.26 -14.08
CA GLN A 375 33.02 -16.13 -14.23
C GLN A 375 32.41 -15.60 -12.92
N CYS A 376 32.51 -16.34 -11.81
CA CYS A 376 32.09 -15.92 -10.47
C CYS A 376 32.95 -14.80 -9.87
N TYR A 377 34.24 -14.76 -10.16
CA TYR A 377 35.14 -13.77 -9.56
C TYR A 377 35.28 -12.49 -10.39
N ASN A 378 34.93 -12.52 -11.68
CA ASN A 378 34.91 -11.32 -12.53
C ASN A 378 33.91 -10.28 -12.03
N ASP A 379 32.74 -10.72 -11.54
CA ASP A 379 31.71 -9.84 -11.00
C ASP A 379 32.08 -9.30 -9.61
N ILE A 380 32.79 -10.08 -8.79
CA ILE A 380 33.40 -9.60 -7.53
C ILE A 380 34.47 -8.55 -7.86
N GLY A 381 35.26 -8.75 -8.91
CA GLY A 381 36.19 -7.76 -9.43
C GLY A 381 35.50 -6.47 -9.88
N ILE A 382 34.35 -6.56 -10.57
CA ILE A 382 33.55 -5.40 -11.00
C ILE A 382 32.90 -4.68 -9.80
N ALA A 383 32.36 -5.43 -8.83
CA ALA A 383 31.81 -4.87 -7.59
C ALA A 383 32.91 -4.18 -6.77
N PHE A 384 34.08 -4.81 -6.67
CA PHE A 384 35.27 -4.24 -6.03
C PHE A 384 35.74 -2.98 -6.75
N GLN A 385 35.78 -2.97 -8.09
CA GLN A 385 36.08 -1.78 -8.88
C GLN A 385 35.10 -0.63 -8.61
N ARG A 386 33.80 -0.91 -8.51
CA ARG A 386 32.79 0.11 -8.19
C ARG A 386 32.96 0.68 -6.78
N VAL A 387 33.30 -0.17 -5.81
CA VAL A 387 33.52 0.25 -4.42
C VAL A 387 34.83 1.02 -4.28
N VAL A 388 35.93 0.57 -4.88
CA VAL A 388 37.21 1.29 -4.91
C VAL A 388 37.06 2.64 -5.61
N PHE A 389 36.33 2.70 -6.73
CA PHE A 389 36.04 3.95 -7.42
C PHE A 389 35.22 4.91 -6.55
N THR A 390 34.24 4.40 -5.81
CA THR A 390 33.39 5.21 -4.91
C THR A 390 34.17 5.69 -3.69
N TYR A 391 35.05 4.86 -3.12
CA TYR A 391 35.93 5.20 -2.01
C TYR A 391 36.94 6.29 -2.41
N HIS A 392 37.57 6.18 -3.58
CA HIS A 392 38.47 7.21 -4.09
C HIS A 392 37.75 8.53 -4.40
N LYS A 393 36.56 8.47 -5.00
CA LYS A 393 35.75 9.68 -5.24
C LYS A 393 35.36 10.38 -3.93
N ALA A 394 35.08 9.62 -2.89
CA ALA A 394 34.81 10.16 -1.54
C ALA A 394 36.07 10.78 -0.92
N LEU A 395 37.25 10.17 -1.12
CA LEU A 395 38.54 10.71 -0.68
C LEU A 395 38.92 12.00 -1.41
N ASP A 396 38.72 12.07 -2.72
CA ASP A 396 38.96 13.25 -3.53
C ASP A 396 38.05 14.41 -3.10
N LEU A 397 36.76 14.13 -2.87
CA LEU A 397 35.81 15.11 -2.34
C LEU A 397 36.22 15.62 -0.94
N ASN A 398 36.72 14.73 -0.08
CA ASN A 398 37.15 15.10 1.26
C ASN A 398 38.43 15.95 1.23
N ASN A 399 39.35 15.66 0.30
CA ASN A 399 40.53 16.49 0.05
C ASN A 399 40.16 17.86 -0.52
N GLU A 400 39.18 17.94 -1.41
CA GLU A 400 38.65 19.19 -1.97
C GLU A 400 37.97 20.05 -0.88
N ILE A 401 37.21 19.43 0.02
CA ILE A 401 36.63 20.08 1.20
C ILE A 401 37.73 20.59 2.14
N TYR A 402 38.76 19.79 2.39
CA TYR A 402 39.89 20.17 3.23
C TYR A 402 40.65 21.37 2.65
N ASP A 403 40.94 21.36 1.35
CA ASP A 403 41.61 22.47 0.67
C ASP A 403 40.73 23.72 0.58
N SER A 404 39.42 23.57 0.38
CA SER A 404 38.46 24.67 0.43
C SER A 404 38.41 25.32 1.82
N THR A 405 38.40 24.50 2.88
CA THR A 405 38.40 24.95 4.28
C THR A 405 39.72 25.65 4.62
N ARG A 406 40.85 25.13 4.13
CA ARG A 406 42.17 25.76 4.27
C ARG A 406 42.26 27.10 3.55
N THR A 407 41.62 27.22 2.39
CA THR A 407 41.59 28.46 1.59
C THR A 407 40.70 29.52 2.26
N LEU A 408 39.54 29.13 2.80
CA LEU A 408 38.67 29.98 3.60
C LEU A 408 39.36 30.50 4.87
N ASN A 409 40.08 29.64 5.59
CA ASN A 409 40.83 30.02 6.78
C ASN A 409 41.98 30.99 6.46
N ARG A 410 42.63 30.85 5.30
CA ARG A 410 43.66 31.81 4.83
C ARG A 410 43.07 33.16 4.41
N ALA A 411 41.85 33.18 3.85
CA ALA A 411 41.15 34.40 3.50
C ALA A 411 40.70 35.17 4.76
N SER A 412 40.28 34.45 5.81
CA SER A 412 39.87 35.05 7.09
C SER A 412 41.03 35.69 7.87
N THR A 413 42.28 35.27 7.65
CA THR A 413 43.46 35.85 8.33
C THR A 413 44.05 37.06 7.60
N ASN A 414 43.55 37.38 6.39
CA ASN A 414 44.04 38.49 5.55
C ASN A 414 42.99 39.59 5.38
N THR A 415 42.20 39.87 6.41
CA THR A 415 41.35 41.08 6.44
C THR A 415 42.18 42.23 7.00
N PRO A 416 42.57 43.24 6.19
CA PRO A 416 43.30 44.39 6.70
C PRO A 416 42.37 45.27 7.54
N GLU A 417 42.82 45.61 8.75
CA GLU A 417 42.21 46.65 9.58
C GLU A 417 42.16 47.97 8.79
N ILE A 418 40.96 48.40 8.41
CA ILE A 418 40.75 49.75 7.87
C ILE A 418 39.96 50.57 8.89
N PHE A 419 40.52 51.74 9.14
CA PHE A 419 40.20 52.74 10.13
C PHE A 419 38.74 53.22 10.14
N SER A 420 38.30 53.50 11.37
CA SER A 420 37.08 54.20 11.75
C SER A 420 37.22 55.71 11.53
N VAL A 421 36.35 56.35 10.73
CA VAL A 421 36.06 57.79 10.77
C VAL A 421 34.62 58.08 10.34
N GLY A 422 33.85 58.72 11.23
CA GLY A 422 32.99 59.88 10.93
C GLY A 422 31.60 59.64 10.32
N ALA A 423 30.58 59.94 11.13
CA ALA A 423 29.15 59.92 10.80
C ALA A 423 28.68 61.03 9.82
N THR A 424 27.60 60.78 9.08
CA THR A 424 26.35 61.60 9.04
C THR A 424 25.24 60.94 8.18
N PRO A 425 23.94 61.21 8.43
CA PRO A 425 22.81 60.47 7.88
C PRO A 425 22.11 61.19 6.70
N GLY A 426 21.56 60.44 5.75
CA GLY A 426 20.81 61.01 4.62
C GLY A 426 19.99 59.99 3.81
N GLU A 427 18.73 59.85 4.22
CA GLU A 427 17.48 59.63 3.47
C GLU A 427 17.43 59.04 2.03
N ASN A 428 16.62 57.96 1.92
CA ASN A 428 15.59 57.66 0.88
C ASN A 428 16.01 57.21 -0.54
N PRO A 429 15.09 56.67 -1.38
CA PRO A 429 14.61 55.28 -1.36
C PRO A 429 14.72 54.56 -2.73
N LEU A 430 14.39 53.26 -2.73
CA LEU A 430 14.17 52.38 -3.90
C LEU A 430 13.25 52.98 -4.97
N PRO A 431 13.46 52.66 -6.26
CA PRO A 431 12.40 52.52 -7.24
C PRO A 431 12.09 51.06 -7.59
N SER A 432 10.80 50.81 -7.78
CA SER A 432 10.12 49.59 -8.21
C SER A 432 10.63 48.96 -9.53
N PRO A 433 10.34 47.67 -9.76
CA PRO A 433 10.67 46.97 -10.99
C PRO A 433 9.68 47.31 -12.11
N GLY A 434 10.23 47.63 -13.28
CA GLY A 434 9.50 47.70 -14.54
C GLY A 434 9.45 46.32 -15.20
N ASP A 435 8.26 46.01 -15.70
CA ASP A 435 7.95 44.95 -16.64
C ASP A 435 8.90 44.96 -17.84
N GLU A 436 9.21 43.78 -18.39
CA GLU A 436 9.12 43.60 -19.84
C GLU A 436 9.10 42.12 -20.25
N HIS A 437 8.12 41.83 -21.10
CA HIS A 437 7.90 40.59 -21.80
C HIS A 437 9.09 40.21 -22.69
N HIS A 438 9.44 38.91 -22.73
CA HIS A 438 9.98 38.32 -23.94
C HIS A 438 9.39 36.93 -24.19
N VAL A 439 8.57 36.89 -25.25
CA VAL A 439 8.27 35.70 -26.06
C VAL A 439 9.48 35.42 -26.93
N ILE A 440 10.01 34.19 -26.91
CA ILE A 440 10.82 33.64 -28.00
C ILE A 440 10.41 32.17 -28.21
N HIS A 441 10.34 31.83 -29.50
CA HIS A 441 10.06 30.55 -30.14
C HIS A 441 10.80 29.32 -29.57
#